data_AF-A0A529VJV9-F1
#
_entry.id   AF-A0A529VJV9-F1
#
_cell.length_a   1.000
_cell.length_b   1.000
_cell.length_c   1.000
_cell.angle_alpha   90.00
_cell.angle_beta   90.00
_cell.angle_gamma   90.00
#
_symmetry.space_group_name_H-M   'P 1'
#
loop_
_entity.id
_entity.type
_entity.pdbx_description
1 polymer ?
#
loop_
_entity_poly.entity_id
_entity_poly.type
_entity_poly.pdbx_seq_one_letter_code
_entity_poly.pdbx_strand_id
1 'polypeptide(L)'
;MFRKKKIALLGLMLESNSFAPVTGRDDFLSRLYVAGIEMAEELRKDESKIPAEMHSFCATMDISVEWEAAPILIGLVEAGGPIDH
;
A
#
# COMPACT_ATOMS: atom_id res chain seq x y z
N MET A 1 -3.98 -1.48 31.62
CA MET A 1 -4.18 -0.76 30.35
C MET A 1 -3.84 -1.73 29.23
N PHE A 2 -4.81 -2.14 28.42
CA PHE A 2 -4.53 -3.07 27.31
C PHE A 2 -3.71 -2.34 26.24
N ARG A 3 -2.67 -2.99 25.70
CA ARG A 3 -1.84 -2.41 24.65
C ARG A 3 -2.63 -2.42 23.34
N LYS A 4 -2.76 -1.27 22.68
CA LYS A 4 -3.36 -1.18 21.34
C LYS A 4 -2.67 -2.15 20.38
N LYS A 5 -3.45 -2.78 19.50
CA LYS A 5 -2.89 -3.61 18.43
C LYS A 5 -2.25 -2.70 17.39
N LYS A 6 -0.95 -2.85 17.15
CA LYS A 6 -0.25 -2.15 16.08
C LYS A 6 -0.23 -3.02 14.84
N ILE A 7 -0.81 -2.55 13.74
CA ILE A 7 -1.05 -3.35 12.54
C ILE A 7 -0.24 -2.78 11.38
N ALA A 8 0.64 -3.61 10.83
CA ALA A 8 1.41 -3.25 9.64
C ALA A 8 0.49 -3.16 8.42
N LEU A 9 0.55 -2.04 7.71
CA LEU A 9 -0.17 -1.82 6.46
C LEU A 9 0.81 -1.82 5.30
N LEU A 10 0.60 -2.72 4.35
CA LEU A 10 1.40 -2.81 3.13
C LEU A 10 0.55 -3.29 1.96
N GLY A 11 0.96 -2.94 0.74
CA GLY A 11 0.29 -3.35 -0.49
C GLY A 11 1.27 -3.43 -1.65
N LEU A 12 1.10 -4.46 -2.48
CA LEU A 12 1.84 -4.62 -3.73
C LEU A 12 0.84 -5.10 -4.79
N MET A 13 0.79 -4.41 -5.93
CA MET A 13 -0.04 -4.81 -7.05
C MET A 13 0.80 -4.87 -8.32
N LEU A 14 0.79 -6.04 -8.95
CA LEU A 14 1.26 -6.28 -10.31
C LEU A 14 0.39 -7.40 -10.89
N GLU A 15 -0.19 -7.15 -12.06
CA GLU A 15 -0.71 -8.23 -12.89
C GLU A 15 0.45 -8.79 -13.71
N SER A 16 0.94 -9.98 -13.34
CA SER A 16 2.18 -10.55 -13.88
C SER A 16 1.92 -11.51 -15.04
N ASN A 17 2.64 -11.29 -16.15
CA ASN A 17 2.66 -12.14 -17.33
C ASN A 17 4.10 -12.57 -17.64
N SER A 18 4.39 -13.88 -17.64
CA SER A 18 5.74 -14.40 -17.85
C SER A 18 6.34 -14.11 -19.24
N PHE A 19 5.54 -13.69 -20.21
CA PHE A 19 5.99 -13.33 -21.56
C PHE A 19 6.26 -11.83 -21.72
N ALA A 20 5.93 -11.01 -20.72
CA ALA A 20 6.17 -9.56 -20.73
C ALA A 20 7.56 -9.22 -20.15
N PRO A 21 8.11 -8.03 -20.44
CA PRO A 21 9.36 -7.55 -19.86
C PRO A 21 9.31 -7.51 -18.33
N VAL A 22 10.43 -7.85 -17.66
CA VAL A 22 10.58 -7.78 -16.19
C VAL A 22 10.19 -6.39 -15.68
N THR A 23 9.41 -6.37 -14.60
CA THR A 23 9.00 -5.14 -13.93
C THR A 23 10.04 -4.75 -12.90
N GLY A 24 10.67 -3.60 -13.08
CA GLY A 24 11.71 -3.07 -12.21
C GLY A 24 11.17 -2.08 -11.16
N ARG A 25 12.08 -1.61 -10.30
CA ARG A 25 11.77 -0.58 -9.29
C ARG A 25 11.25 0.72 -9.92
N ASP A 26 11.83 1.13 -11.05
CA ASP A 26 11.48 2.38 -11.70
C ASP A 26 10.03 2.39 -12.21
N ASP A 27 9.48 1.24 -12.58
CA ASP A 27 8.08 1.13 -12.99
C ASP A 27 7.12 1.51 -11.85
N PHE A 28 7.42 1.05 -10.62
CA PHE A 28 6.66 1.46 -9.43
C PHE A 28 6.85 2.94 -9.09
N LEU A 29 8.09 3.44 -9.16
CA LEU A 29 8.38 4.86 -8.89
C LEU A 29 7.68 5.79 -9.89
N SER A 30 7.53 5.34 -11.15
CA SER A 30 6.81 6.08 -12.19
C SER A 30 5.30 6.11 -12.00
N ARG A 31 4.74 5.17 -11.22
CA ARG A 31 3.30 4.97 -11.05
C ARG A 31 2.83 5.29 -9.63
N LEU A 32 3.00 4.37 -8.69
CA LEU A 32 2.77 4.63 -7.28
C LEU A 32 3.77 3.82 -6.44
N TYR A 33 4.59 4.54 -5.69
CA TYR A 33 5.43 3.99 -4.64
C TYR A 33 5.44 4.97 -3.48
N VAL A 34 4.76 4.63 -2.39
CA VAL A 34 4.73 5.45 -1.16
C VAL A 34 5.13 4.59 0.03
N ALA A 35 6.04 5.09 0.85
CA ALA A 35 6.60 4.33 1.97
C ALA A 35 6.67 5.15 3.26
N GLY A 36 6.57 4.46 4.39
CA GLY A 36 6.71 5.06 5.72
C GLY A 36 5.81 6.29 5.94
N ILE A 37 6.44 7.45 6.16
CA ILE A 37 5.74 8.71 6.45
C ILE A 37 4.87 9.15 5.27
N GLU A 38 5.33 8.98 4.03
CA GLU A 38 4.56 9.36 2.83
C GLU A 38 3.28 8.54 2.74
N MET A 39 3.35 7.24 3.02
CA MET A 39 2.15 6.39 3.09
C MET A 39 1.23 6.83 4.24
N ALA A 40 1.79 7.22 5.38
CA ALA A 40 1.01 7.73 6.52
C ALA A 40 0.29 9.05 6.19
N GLU A 41 0.88 9.90 5.36
CA GLU A 41 0.27 11.14 4.87
C GLU A 41 -0.82 10.85 3.85
N GLU A 42 -0.59 9.96 2.88
CA GLU A 42 -1.61 9.55 1.91
C GLU A 42 -2.85 8.94 2.56
N LEU A 43 -2.69 8.19 3.65
CA LEU A 43 -3.81 7.63 4.44
C LEU A 43 -4.72 8.69 5.08
N ARG A 44 -4.25 9.94 5.22
CA ARG A 44 -5.03 11.03 5.83
C ARG A 44 -5.66 11.98 4.80
N LYS A 45 -5.42 11.77 3.51
CA LYS A 45 -5.96 12.62 2.45
C LYS A 45 -7.35 12.16 2.05
N ASP A 46 -8.26 13.12 1.88
CA ASP A 46 -9.57 12.88 1.26
C ASP A 46 -9.39 12.45 -0.21
N GLU A 47 -8.50 13.14 -0.95
CA GLU A 47 -8.04 12.74 -2.28
C GLU A 47 -6.68 12.06 -2.18
N SER A 48 -6.71 10.73 -2.14
CA SER A 48 -5.54 9.89 -1.92
C SER A 48 -5.15 9.10 -3.16
N LYS A 49 -3.85 8.87 -3.33
CA LYS A 49 -3.33 8.04 -4.43
C LYS A 49 -3.37 6.54 -4.13
N ILE A 50 -3.52 6.17 -2.86
CA ILE A 50 -3.54 4.76 -2.46
C ILE A 50 -4.91 4.13 -2.73
N PRO A 51 -5.00 2.79 -2.87
CA PRO A 51 -6.25 2.11 -3.15
C PRO A 51 -7.32 2.37 -2.09
N ALA A 52 -8.58 2.54 -2.53
CA ALA A 52 -9.72 2.82 -1.65
C ALA A 52 -10.00 1.69 -0.65
N GLU A 53 -9.55 0.47 -0.95
CA GLU A 53 -9.59 -0.69 -0.07
C GLU A 53 -8.78 -0.44 1.21
N MET A 54 -7.67 0.29 1.12
CA MET A 54 -6.85 0.62 2.29
C MET A 54 -7.57 1.61 3.21
N HIS A 55 -8.22 2.62 2.65
CA HIS A 55 -9.06 3.56 3.41
C HIS A 55 -10.24 2.86 4.06
N SER A 56 -10.92 1.98 3.31
CA SER A 56 -12.05 1.20 3.81
C SER A 56 -11.65 0.25 4.94
N PHE A 57 -10.47 -0.35 4.85
CA PHE A 57 -9.89 -1.16 5.92
C PHE A 57 -9.67 -0.31 7.18
N CYS A 58 -9.03 0.85 7.06
CA CYS A 58 -8.77 1.73 8.20
C CYS A 58 -10.08 2.19 8.87
N ALA A 59 -11.05 2.64 8.08
CA ALA A 59 -12.36 3.06 8.58
C ALA A 59 -13.10 1.92 9.31
N THR A 60 -13.02 0.70 8.80
CA THR A 60 -13.61 -0.48 9.46
C THR A 60 -12.90 -0.81 10.77
N MET A 61 -11.57 -0.70 10.79
CA MET A 61 -10.77 -0.95 11.99
C MET A 61 -11.04 0.08 13.09
N ASP A 62 -11.15 1.36 12.72
CA ASP A 62 -11.42 2.48 13.64
C ASP A 62 -12.74 2.29 14.42
N ILE A 63 -13.74 1.64 13.82
CA ILE A 63 -15.01 1.32 14.49
C ILE A 63 -15.01 -0.03 15.22
N SER A 64 -14.10 -0.94 14.86
CA SER A 64 -14.14 -2.34 15.32
C SER A 64 -13.29 -2.59 16.57
N VAL A 65 -12.13 -1.93 16.70
CA VAL A 65 -11.19 -2.20 17.79
C VAL A 65 -10.24 -1.03 18.01
N GLU A 66 -9.80 -0.85 19.25
CA GLU A 66 -8.72 0.09 19.56
C GLU A 66 -7.38 -0.41 18.97
N TRP A 67 -6.89 0.29 17.94
CA TRP A 67 -5.70 -0.10 17.18
C TRP A 67 -4.82 1.10 16.81
N GLU A 68 -3.68 0.81 16.21
CA GLU A 68 -2.75 1.79 15.64
C GLU A 68 -2.24 1.28 14.30
N ALA A 69 -2.40 2.09 13.25
CA ALA A 69 -1.82 1.80 11.95
C ALA A 69 -0.28 1.92 11.99
N ALA A 70 0.42 0.99 11.36
CA ALA A 70 1.85 1.04 11.09
C ALA A 70 2.07 0.99 9.56
N PRO A 71 2.02 2.14 8.86
CA PRO A 71 2.23 2.19 7.42
C PRO A 71 3.65 1.78 7.05
N ILE A 72 3.78 0.83 6.11
CA ILE A 72 5.07 0.33 5.63
C ILE A 72 5.30 0.78 4.20
N LEU A 73 4.52 0.29 3.24
CA LEU A 73 4.71 0.56 1.81
C LEU A 73 3.46 0.21 0.99
N ILE A 74 3.14 1.03 -0.01
CA ILE A 74 2.28 0.65 -1.13
C ILE A 74 3.03 0.86 -2.43
N GLY A 75 3.13 -0.21 -3.24
CA GLY A 75 3.64 -0.19 -4.60
C GLY A 75 2.59 -0.69 -5.59
N LEU A 76 2.21 0.14 -6.57
CA LEU A 76 1.31 -0.26 -7.65
C LEU A 76 1.96 0.05 -8.99
N VAL A 77 1.82 -0.88 -9.92
CA VAL A 77 2.31 -0.76 -11.29
C VAL A 77 1.27 -1.35 -12.24
N GLU A 78 1.31 -0.94 -13.51
CA GLU A 78 0.49 -1.53 -14.57
C GLU A 78 0.87 -3.01 -14.81
N ALA A 79 0.10 -3.71 -15.64
CA ALA A 79 0.42 -5.09 -16.01
C ALA A 79 1.82 -5.17 -16.67
N GLY A 80 2.58 -6.21 -16.32
CA GLY A 80 3.98 -6.35 -16.72
C GLY A 80 4.50 -7.77 -16.56
N GLY A 81 5.81 -7.94 -16.72
CA GLY A 81 6.49 -9.20 -16.42
C GLY A 81 6.75 -9.38 -14.93
N PRO A 82 7.38 -10.49 -14.52
CA PRO A 82 7.72 -10.74 -13.13
C PRO A 82 8.53 -9.58 -12.53
N ILE A 83 8.37 -9.34 -11.23
CA ILE A 83 9.15 -8.32 -10.51
C ILE A 83 10.61 -8.77 -10.44
N ASP A 84 11.52 -7.81 -10.60
CA ASP A 84 12.94 -8.04 -10.35
C ASP A 84 13.21 -8.45 -8.89
N HIS A 85 14.27 -9.22 -8.69
CA HIS A 85 14.54 -9.99 -7.46
C HIS A 85 15.46 -9.28 -6.47
#